data_AF-A0A931D4A1-F1
#
_entry.id   AF-A0A931D4A1-F1
#
_cell.length_a   1.000
_cell.length_b   1.000
_cell.length_c   1.000
_cell.angle_alpha   90.00
_cell.angle_beta   90.00
_cell.angle_gamma   90.00
#
_symmetry.space_group_name_H-M   'P 1'
#
loop_
_entity.id
_entity.type
_entity.pdbx_description
1 polymer ?
#
loop_
_entity_poly.entity_id
_entity_poly.type
_entity_poly.pdbx_seq_one_letter_code
_entity_poly.pdbx_strand_id
1 'polypeptide(L)' 'MSSDLAHKPLDSPCRRQCCLDEHEQCIGCGRTLQEILDWGAADNARRRLICQAAEQRLRERQQRH' A
#
# COMPACT_ATOMS: atom_id res chain seq x y z
N MET A 1 -29.20 -9.52 12.54
CA MET A 1 -28.07 -9.01 13.35
C MET A 1 -26.93 -8.71 12.38
N SER A 2 -26.89 -7.51 11.80
CA SER A 2 -25.94 -7.18 10.73
C SER A 2 -25.55 -5.72 10.79
N SER A 3 -24.62 -5.39 11.68
CA SER A 3 -24.12 -4.02 11.84
C SER A 3 -22.64 -4.05 12.20
N ASP A 4 -21.79 -4.52 11.28
CA ASP A 4 -20.32 -4.46 11.43
C ASP A 4 -19.64 -3.92 10.17
N LEU A 5 -20.31 -2.98 9.49
CA LEU A 5 -19.79 -2.33 8.28
C LEU A 5 -18.87 -1.14 8.57
N ALA A 6 -18.79 -0.67 9.82
CA ALA A 6 -18.07 0.57 10.16
C ALA A 6 -16.59 0.38 10.52
N HIS A 7 -16.12 -0.85 10.72
CA HIS A 7 -14.75 -1.13 11.17
C HIS A 7 -13.89 -1.91 10.16
N LYS A 8 -14.33 -2.01 8.90
CA LYS A 8 -13.58 -2.79 7.90
C LYS A 8 -12.18 -2.17 7.72
N PRO A 9 -11.10 -2.91 8.01
CA PRO A 9 -9.76 -2.44 7.73
C PRO A 9 -9.62 -2.16 6.24
N LEU A 10 -8.97 -1.07 5.88
CA LEU A 10 -8.65 -0.81 4.47
C LEU A 10 -7.92 -2.01 3.88
N ASP A 11 -8.42 -2.45 2.72
CA ASP A 11 -7.85 -3.56 1.98
C ASP A 11 -6.42 -3.20 1.53
N SER A 12 -5.50 -4.15 1.64
CA SER A 12 -4.11 -3.94 1.25
C SER A 12 -4.01 -3.77 -0.27
N PRO A 13 -3.28 -2.76 -0.78
CA PRO A 13 -3.06 -2.58 -2.23
C PRO A 13 -2.08 -3.63 -2.80
N CYS A 14 -1.71 -4.64 -2.02
CA CYS A 14 -0.79 -5.69 -2.43
C CYS A 14 -1.43 -6.60 -3.50
N ARG A 15 -0.85 -6.58 -4.70
CA ARG A 15 -1.23 -7.47 -5.82
C ARG A 15 -0.59 -8.86 -5.75
N ARG A 16 -0.03 -9.24 -4.60
CA ARG A 16 0.77 -10.48 -4.38
C ARG A 16 1.94 -10.65 -5.35
N GLN A 17 2.37 -9.55 -5.97
CA GLN A 17 3.54 -9.47 -6.84
C GLN A 17 4.57 -8.59 -6.14
N CYS A 18 5.15 -9.10 -5.05
CA CYS A 18 6.13 -8.37 -4.27
C CYS A 18 7.53 -8.58 -4.83
N CYS A 19 8.01 -7.62 -5.61
CA CYS A 19 9.42 -7.47 -5.95
C CYS A 19 9.85 -6.09 -5.50
N LEU A 20 10.75 -6.00 -4.54
CA LEU A 20 11.34 -4.73 -4.10
C LEU A 20 12.47 -4.37 -5.07
N ASP A 21 12.60 -3.10 -5.40
CA ASP A 21 13.75 -2.56 -6.11
C ASP A 21 14.88 -2.13 -5.15
N GLU A 22 15.92 -1.52 -5.72
CA GLU A 22 17.08 -0.99 -5.00
C GLU A 22 16.76 0.12 -4.00
N HIS A 23 15.59 0.76 -4.12
CA HIS A 23 15.08 1.76 -3.16
C HIS A 23 14.08 1.16 -2.18
N GLU A 24 14.05 -0.17 -2.07
CA GLU A 24 13.11 -0.89 -1.21
C GLU A 24 11.65 -0.58 -1.56
N GLN A 25 11.37 -0.21 -2.82
CA GLN A 25 10.03 0.02 -3.33
C GLN A 25 9.51 -1.21 -4.07
N CYS A 26 8.33 -1.65 -3.68
CA CYS A 26 7.63 -2.72 -4.36
C CYS A 26 7.23 -2.26 -5.76
N ILE A 27 7.78 -2.90 -6.78
CA ILE A 27 7.51 -2.59 -8.18
C ILE A 27 6.06 -2.91 -8.58
N GLY A 28 5.41 -3.84 -7.87
CA GLY A 28 4.05 -4.27 -8.17
C GLY A 28 2.94 -3.41 -7.55
N CYS A 29 3.13 -2.95 -6.31
CA CYS A 29 2.13 -2.15 -5.60
C CYS A 29 2.57 -0.72 -5.25
N GLY A 30 3.83 -0.36 -5.49
CA GLY A 30 4.38 0.99 -5.25
C GLY A 30 4.67 1.31 -3.78
N ARG A 31 4.47 0.37 -2.85
CA ARG A 31 4.76 0.55 -1.41
C ARG A 31 6.23 0.36 -1.09
N THR A 32 6.74 1.11 -0.12
CA THR A 32 8.10 0.89 0.40
C THR A 32 8.13 -0.27 1.40
N LEU A 33 9.31 -0.84 1.65
CA LEU A 33 9.51 -1.86 2.68
C LEU A 33 9.07 -1.35 4.06
N GLN A 34 9.41 -0.11 4.41
CA GLN A 34 8.93 0.50 5.66
C GLN A 34 7.41 0.53 5.74
N GLU A 35 6.72 0.93 4.66
CA GLU A 35 5.26 0.92 4.66
C GLU A 35 4.68 -0.50 4.75
N ILE A 36 5.36 -1.50 4.17
CA ILE A 36 5.02 -2.92 4.30
C ILE A 36 5.08 -3.37 5.77
N LEU A 37 6.13 -2.99 6.47
CA LEU A 37 6.31 -3.26 7.90
C LEU A 37 5.28 -2.49 8.76
N ASP A 38 5.10 -1.21 8.49
CA ASP A 38 4.18 -0.33 9.23
C ASP A 38 2.72 -0.78 9.11
N TRP A 39 2.32 -1.44 8.02
CA TRP A 39 0.92 -1.75 7.73
C TRP A 39 0.22 -2.63 8.76
N GLY A 40 0.95 -3.54 9.41
CA GLY A 40 0.42 -4.35 10.50
C GLY A 40 -0.03 -3.49 11.68
N ALA A 41 0.71 -2.42 11.98
CA ALA A 41 0.45 -1.48 13.09
C ALA A 41 -0.32 -0.21 12.65
N ALA A 42 -0.42 0.04 11.33
CA ALA A 42 -1.05 1.23 10.77
C ALA A 42 -2.56 1.22 10.98
N ASP A 43 -3.09 2.37 11.42
CA ASP A 43 -4.51 2.65 11.48
C ASP A 43 -5.11 2.94 10.08
N ASN A 44 -6.43 3.07 10.00
CA ASN A 44 -7.10 3.33 8.72
C ASN A 44 -6.67 4.67 8.07
N ALA A 45 -6.29 5.68 8.85
CA ALA A 45 -5.80 6.94 8.31
C ALA A 45 -4.43 6.76 7.63
N ARG A 46 -3.49 6.12 8.34
CA ARG A 46 -2.14 5.79 7.86
C ARG A 46 -2.20 4.85 6.66
N ARG A 47 -3.04 3.83 6.69
CA ARG A 47 -3.25 2.91 5.55
C ARG A 47 -3.71 3.66 4.30
N ARG A 48 -4.62 4.62 4.43
CA ARG A 48 -5.05 5.50 3.32
C ARG A 48 -3.87 6.28 2.72
N LEU A 49 -3.05 6.89 3.57
CA LEU A 49 -1.88 7.65 3.13
C LEU A 49 -0.87 6.75 2.40
N ILE A 50 -0.60 5.56 2.96
CA ILE A 50 0.27 4.55 2.33
C ILE A 50 -0.28 4.15 0.96
N CYS A 51 -1.59 3.87 0.84
CA CYS A 51 -2.20 3.52 -0.43
C CYS A 51 -2.08 4.65 -1.46
N GLN A 52 -2.37 5.90 -1.06
CA GLN A 52 -2.26 7.05 -1.97
C GLN A 52 -0.82 7.28 -2.44
N ALA A 53 0.15 7.25 -1.52
CA ALA A 53 1.56 7.42 -1.84
C ALA A 53 2.08 6.29 -2.74
N ALA A 54 1.65 5.05 -2.47
CA ALA A 54 2.04 3.90 -3.27
C ALA A 54 1.48 3.96 -4.69
N GLU A 55 0.22 4.37 -4.84
CA GLU A 55 -0.39 4.61 -6.15
C GLU A 55 0.32 5.73 -6.93
N GLN A 56 0.69 6.81 -6.24
CA GLN A 56 1.45 7.92 -6.82
C GLN A 56 2.78 7.42 -7.41
N ARG A 57 3.56 6.70 -6.60
CA ARG A 57 4.85 6.14 -7.03
C ARG A 57 4.71 5.13 -8.16
N LEU A 58 3.66 4.31 -8.13
CA LEU A 58 3.37 3.36 -9.20
C LEU A 58 3.08 4.10 -10.53
N ARG A 59 2.28 5.17 -10.48
CA ARG A 59 2.00 6.02 -11.66
C ARG A 59 3.27 6.68 -12.19
N GLU A 60 4.08 7.28 -11.32
CA GLU A 60 5.36 7.90 -11.71
C GLU A 60 6.30 6.87 -12.36
N ARG A 61 6.38 5.66 -11.81
CA ARG A 61 7.19 4.58 -12.39
C ARG A 61 6.68 4.13 -13.76
N GLN A 62 5.36 4.03 -13.92
CA GLN A 62 4.72 3.69 -15.21
C GLN A 62 4.94 4.78 -16.27
N GLN A 63 5.03 6.05 -15.86
CA GLN A 63 5.32 7.17 -16.76
C GLN A 63 6.79 7.25 -17.20
N ARG A 64 7.71 6.67 -16.42
CA ARG A 64 9.13 6.59 -16.76
C ARG A 64 9.48 5.42 -17.69
N HIS A 65 8.49 4.66 -18.13
CA HIS A 65 8.66 3.44 -18.92
C HIS A 65 8.28 3.65 -20.38
#